data_AF-A0AAV0A257-F1
#
_entry.id   AF-A0AAV0A257-F1
#
_cell.length_a   1.000
_cell.length_b   1.000
_cell.length_c   1.000
_cell.angle_alpha   90.00
_cell.angle_beta   90.00
_cell.angle_gamma   90.00
#
_symmetry.space_group_name_H-M   'P 1'
#
loop_
_entity.id
_entity.type
_entity.pdbx_description
1 polymer ?
#
loop_
_entity_poly.entity_id
_entity_poly.type
_entity_poly.pdbx_seq_one_letter_code
_entity_poly.pdbx_strand_id
1 'polypeptide(L)'
;MPHSFDWVCKDVVKKLQGKDLCPVKCLSDATKFCQFEILQKASHSWYWKSEDIPVGYSLLQILEPNFPVPEPEVSAPIPLKHTVSQKLKGNVGVNIIAEGSVSTEFAHSSGYDIEVQCTSIPASNLEDLQNRKLVEKEPSFVKDCRIGRKDLYVVTEAFEVTKGTVLEDSSSVDFSGKVLTPQLAKAQAQGQWQRETKDSVPIPKGAVVAYKKKQLVIENDTCAILLSASAKKRTLLGMLRMQPRCGFQYFEHKLHPLQIEINWEFNYISPIGRLEEPLRHDFKCLQNEITEKTDLLARLSKDVQNVVFSSLLPMLSDKESLYDLMYMLELDQLGHMDGPGGVILDELRKDSWNVLKDLILYLLQALMVLSDTQLILLAQSIEKRLLLQQRELVESILQPNFKYPWSIPFTLQPQLLTPLHGEGLAITYELLKGCGLKMEPNNPRSTWDLEAKMPMSALYGSLSILQQLVEA
;
A
#
# COMPACT_ATOMS: atom_id res chain seq x y z
N MET A 1 -10.11 -7.77 -10.60
CA MET A 1 -9.85 -8.12 -12.01
C MET A 1 -8.44 -8.69 -12.13
N PRO A 2 -8.25 -9.88 -12.73
CA PRO A 2 -6.95 -10.54 -12.74
C PRO A 2 -5.91 -9.95 -13.70
N HIS A 3 -6.22 -8.93 -14.52
CA HIS A 3 -5.30 -8.37 -15.53
C HIS A 3 -5.35 -6.83 -15.62
N SER A 4 -5.27 -6.15 -14.47
CA SER A 4 -5.17 -4.69 -14.41
C SER A 4 -3.77 -4.20 -14.80
N PHE A 5 -3.65 -2.90 -15.11
CA PHE A 5 -2.35 -2.26 -15.37
C PHE A 5 -1.33 -2.50 -14.24
N ASP A 6 -1.76 -2.37 -12.97
CA ASP A 6 -0.94 -2.68 -11.78
C ASP A 6 -0.38 -4.11 -11.79
N TRP A 7 -1.20 -5.10 -12.19
CA TRP A 7 -0.75 -6.48 -12.32
C TRP A 7 0.33 -6.64 -13.39
N VAL A 8 0.14 -6.01 -14.56
CA VAL A 8 1.12 -6.02 -15.66
C VAL A 8 2.44 -5.41 -15.19
N CYS A 9 2.40 -4.26 -14.54
CA CYS A 9 3.58 -3.60 -13.98
C CYS A 9 4.32 -4.49 -12.96
N LYS A 10 3.60 -5.19 -12.08
CA LYS A 10 4.18 -6.15 -11.13
C LYS A 10 4.85 -7.33 -11.83
N ASP A 11 4.24 -7.89 -12.88
CA ASP A 11 4.83 -8.98 -13.66
C ASP A 11 6.06 -8.52 -14.45
N VAL A 12 6.02 -7.32 -15.03
CA VAL A 12 7.15 -6.69 -15.71
C VAL A 12 8.34 -6.53 -14.77
N VAL A 13 8.14 -6.00 -13.56
CA VAL A 13 9.20 -5.88 -12.54
C VAL A 13 9.82 -7.25 -12.22
N LYS A 14 8.99 -8.30 -12.05
CA LYS A 14 9.47 -9.67 -11.82
C LYS A 14 10.33 -10.18 -12.99
N LYS A 15 9.93 -9.91 -14.23
CA LYS A 15 10.67 -10.34 -15.44
C LYS A 15 11.96 -9.57 -15.66
N LEU A 16 12.00 -8.29 -15.33
CA LEU A 16 13.19 -7.45 -15.46
C LEU A 16 14.27 -7.83 -14.43
N GLN A 17 13.90 -8.46 -13.31
CA GLN A 17 14.80 -8.92 -12.24
C GLN A 17 15.75 -7.82 -11.69
N GLY A 18 15.44 -6.55 -11.92
CA GLY A 18 16.25 -5.43 -11.45
C GLY A 18 16.04 -5.21 -9.95
N LYS A 19 17.16 -5.02 -9.24
CA LYS A 19 17.14 -4.68 -7.82
C LYS A 19 16.47 -3.32 -7.60
N ASP A 20 15.63 -3.22 -6.56
CA ASP A 20 14.93 -2.00 -6.13
C ASP A 20 13.99 -1.38 -7.18
N LEU A 21 13.52 -2.17 -8.17
CA LEU A 21 12.48 -1.75 -9.11
C LEU A 21 11.10 -1.69 -8.46
N CYS A 22 10.39 -0.60 -8.70
CA CYS A 22 9.03 -0.34 -8.24
C CYS A 22 8.05 -0.42 -9.42
N PRO A 23 6.92 -1.11 -9.29
CA PRO A 23 5.85 -1.09 -10.29
C PRO A 23 5.03 0.19 -10.20
N VAL A 24 4.56 0.70 -11.34
CA VAL A 24 3.54 1.77 -11.38
C VAL A 24 2.17 1.16 -11.10
N LYS A 25 1.34 1.83 -10.29
CA LYS A 25 0.01 1.33 -9.91
C LYS A 25 -1.10 1.77 -10.86
N CYS A 26 -1.07 3.04 -11.26
CA CYS A 26 -2.16 3.68 -12.00
C CYS A 26 -1.71 4.09 -13.39
N LEU A 27 -2.47 3.70 -14.42
CA LEU A 27 -2.19 4.05 -15.81
C LEU A 27 -2.28 5.56 -16.05
N SER A 28 -3.22 6.24 -15.38
CA SER A 28 -3.42 7.70 -15.46
C SER A 28 -2.21 8.50 -15.01
N ASP A 29 -1.38 7.93 -14.13
CA ASP A 29 -0.19 8.59 -13.59
C ASP A 29 1.10 8.05 -14.19
N ALA A 30 1.04 7.08 -15.11
CA ALA A 30 2.21 6.38 -15.61
C ALA A 30 3.27 7.33 -16.17
N THR A 31 2.87 8.36 -16.91
CA THR A 31 3.81 9.35 -17.47
C THR A 31 4.41 10.30 -16.43
N LYS A 32 3.93 10.26 -15.18
CA LYS A 32 4.45 11.08 -14.07
C LYS A 32 5.53 10.36 -13.25
N PHE A 33 5.94 9.18 -13.68
CA PHE A 33 7.08 8.43 -13.12
C PHE A 33 8.27 8.42 -14.07
N CYS A 34 8.35 9.38 -14.99
CA CYS A 34 9.48 9.54 -15.90
C CYS A 34 10.74 9.96 -15.13
N GLN A 35 11.89 9.84 -15.79
CA GLN A 35 13.17 10.24 -15.20
C GLN A 35 13.14 11.71 -14.72
N PHE A 36 13.79 11.96 -13.58
CA PHE A 36 13.82 13.24 -12.85
C PHE A 36 12.54 13.66 -12.13
N GLU A 37 11.42 12.97 -12.32
CA GLU A 37 10.20 13.28 -11.57
C GLU A 37 10.43 13.11 -10.06
N ILE A 38 9.89 14.06 -9.28
CA ILE A 38 9.94 14.04 -7.83
C ILE A 38 8.72 13.29 -7.31
N LEU A 39 8.98 12.31 -6.47
CA LEU A 39 7.98 11.50 -5.79
C LEU A 39 7.98 11.85 -4.32
N GLN A 40 6.80 12.07 -3.77
CA GLN A 40 6.59 12.10 -2.34
C GLN A 40 6.23 10.70 -1.88
N LYS A 41 6.83 10.25 -0.79
CA LYS A 41 6.41 9.04 -0.10
C LYS A 41 5.39 9.43 0.97
N ALA A 42 4.11 9.13 0.74
CA ALA A 42 3.13 9.18 1.81
C ALA A 42 3.36 7.96 2.71
N SER A 43 3.80 8.19 3.95
CA SER A 43 4.03 7.12 4.92
C SER A 43 3.65 7.65 6.29
N HIS A 44 2.48 7.25 6.80
CA HIS A 44 2.19 7.43 8.23
C HIS A 44 2.67 6.22 9.05
N SER A 45 3.05 5.12 8.40
CA SER A 45 3.63 3.89 8.96
C SER A 45 4.87 3.45 8.18
N TRP A 46 5.84 2.80 8.84
CA TRP A 46 6.94 2.09 8.16
C TRP A 46 6.57 0.68 7.67
N TYR A 47 5.44 0.13 8.12
CA TYR A 47 5.12 -1.30 7.99
C TYR A 47 4.05 -1.62 6.95
N TRP A 48 3.30 -0.62 6.49
CA TRP A 48 2.38 -0.78 5.37
C TRP A 48 2.33 0.46 4.47
N LYS A 49 2.08 0.16 3.19
CA LYS A 49 1.82 1.05 2.06
C LYS A 49 2.49 2.41 2.18
N SER A 50 3.71 2.47 1.65
CA SER A 50 4.22 3.74 1.14
C SER A 50 3.80 3.87 -0.31
N GLU A 51 2.93 4.80 -0.62
CA GLU A 51 2.67 5.15 -2.02
C GLU A 51 3.66 6.21 -2.47
N ASP A 52 4.20 6.00 -3.65
CA ASP A 52 4.94 7.02 -4.36
C ASP A 52 3.95 7.86 -5.12
N ILE A 53 3.80 9.10 -4.67
CA ILE A 53 2.86 10.06 -5.22
C ILE A 53 3.70 11.07 -6.03
N PRO A 54 3.52 11.14 -7.35
CA PRO A 54 4.16 12.17 -8.15
C PRO A 54 3.73 13.56 -7.68
N VAL A 55 4.69 14.43 -7.40
CA VAL A 55 4.41 15.79 -6.92
C VAL A 55 4.06 16.73 -8.08
N GLY A 56 4.32 16.30 -9.32
CA GLY A 56 4.14 17.12 -10.53
C GLY A 56 5.26 18.11 -10.78
N TYR A 57 6.43 17.87 -10.16
CA TYR A 57 7.64 18.66 -10.35
C TYR A 57 8.82 17.74 -10.66
N SER A 58 9.66 18.18 -11.59
CA SER A 58 10.94 17.55 -11.90
C SER A 58 12.05 18.14 -11.03
N LEU A 59 13.07 17.33 -10.74
CA LEU A 59 14.32 17.78 -10.11
C LEU A 59 14.93 18.98 -10.88
N LEU A 60 14.85 18.98 -12.20
CA LEU A 60 15.42 20.05 -13.02
C LEU A 60 14.70 21.39 -12.86
N GLN A 61 13.44 21.38 -12.41
CA GLN A 61 12.65 22.60 -12.19
C GLN A 61 12.94 23.25 -10.84
N ILE A 62 13.54 22.51 -9.90
CA ILE A 62 13.86 23.03 -8.57
C ILE A 62 15.32 23.44 -8.42
N LEU A 63 16.18 23.08 -9.37
CA LEU A 63 17.60 23.42 -9.38
C LEU A 63 17.88 24.68 -10.22
N GLU A 64 18.93 25.42 -9.86
CA GLU A 64 19.38 26.56 -10.67
C GLU A 64 19.77 26.14 -12.11
N PRO A 65 19.39 26.93 -13.14
CA PRO A 65 19.48 26.52 -14.55
C PRO A 65 20.89 26.60 -15.15
N ASN A 66 21.91 27.05 -14.41
CA ASN A 66 23.22 27.41 -14.95
C ASN A 66 24.16 26.22 -15.21
N PHE A 67 23.66 24.99 -15.19
CA PHE A 67 24.48 23.78 -15.26
C PHE A 67 24.00 22.82 -16.34
N PRO A 68 24.92 22.13 -17.03
CA PRO A 68 24.55 21.12 -18.00
C PRO A 68 23.71 20.02 -17.33
N VAL A 69 22.60 19.69 -17.98
CA VAL A 69 21.74 18.58 -17.60
C VAL A 69 22.44 17.30 -18.09
N PRO A 70 22.63 16.29 -17.23
CA PRO A 70 23.18 15.02 -17.67
C PRO A 70 22.40 14.41 -18.81
N GLU A 71 23.09 13.96 -19.85
CA GLU A 71 22.43 13.22 -20.93
C GLU A 71 21.95 11.85 -20.41
N PRO A 72 20.69 11.48 -20.66
CA PRO A 72 20.15 10.20 -20.25
C PRO A 72 20.70 9.06 -21.11
N GLU A 73 21.03 7.94 -20.47
CA GLU A 73 21.31 6.70 -21.17
C GLU A 73 20.00 5.98 -21.47
N VAL A 74 19.87 5.54 -22.72
CA VAL A 74 18.69 4.83 -23.19
C VAL A 74 19.09 3.41 -23.59
N SER A 75 18.45 2.41 -22.99
CA SER A 75 18.71 1.01 -23.31
C SER A 75 18.17 0.60 -24.67
N ALA A 76 18.61 -0.57 -25.16
CA ALA A 76 17.90 -1.25 -26.25
C ALA A 76 16.47 -1.63 -25.80
N PRO A 77 15.49 -1.65 -26.71
CA PRO A 77 14.13 -2.12 -26.41
C PRO A 77 14.11 -3.59 -25.99
N ILE A 78 13.31 -3.91 -24.98
CA ILE A 78 13.18 -5.24 -24.38
C ILE A 78 11.75 -5.74 -24.62
N PRO A 79 11.54 -6.78 -25.45
CA PRO A 79 10.22 -7.38 -25.64
C PRO A 79 9.84 -8.24 -24.43
N LEU A 80 8.63 -8.04 -23.91
CA LEU A 80 8.06 -8.76 -22.78
C LEU A 80 6.67 -9.29 -23.14
N LYS A 81 6.49 -10.59 -22.98
CA LYS A 81 5.22 -11.27 -23.29
C LYS A 81 4.75 -12.14 -22.14
N HIS A 82 3.46 -12.11 -21.85
CA HIS A 82 2.79 -13.00 -20.92
C HIS A 82 1.49 -13.51 -21.55
N THR A 83 1.23 -14.81 -21.44
CA THR A 83 -0.04 -15.39 -21.90
C THR A 83 -0.48 -16.44 -20.89
N VAL A 84 -1.68 -16.25 -20.32
CA VAL A 84 -2.35 -17.23 -19.47
C VAL A 84 -3.60 -17.69 -20.19
N SER A 85 -3.73 -19.00 -20.38
CA SER A 85 -4.96 -19.62 -20.87
C SER A 85 -5.40 -20.68 -19.87
N GLN A 86 -6.58 -20.52 -19.30
CA GLN A 86 -7.20 -21.49 -18.41
C GLN A 86 -8.45 -22.04 -19.06
N LYS A 87 -8.55 -23.37 -19.15
CA LYS A 87 -9.71 -24.05 -19.69
C LYS A 87 -10.24 -25.04 -18.67
N LEU A 88 -11.50 -24.89 -18.27
CA LEU A 88 -12.14 -25.72 -17.27
C LEU A 88 -13.41 -26.34 -17.86
N LYS A 89 -13.50 -27.68 -17.80
CA LYS A 89 -14.65 -28.43 -18.31
C LYS A 89 -15.31 -29.15 -17.15
N GLY A 90 -16.52 -28.70 -16.79
CA GLY A 90 -17.30 -29.27 -15.70
C GLY A 90 -18.59 -29.90 -16.22
N ASN A 91 -18.82 -31.17 -15.88
CA ASN A 91 -20.14 -31.80 -16.03
C ASN A 91 -20.85 -31.70 -14.68
N VAL A 92 -21.90 -30.88 -14.60
CA VAL A 92 -22.75 -30.83 -13.40
C VAL A 92 -23.93 -31.76 -13.63
N GLY A 93 -23.82 -32.99 -13.12
CA GLY A 93 -24.93 -33.93 -13.07
C GLY A 93 -25.82 -33.61 -11.87
N VAL A 94 -26.94 -32.92 -12.08
CA VAL A 94 -27.97 -32.75 -11.04
C VAL A 94 -28.86 -33.98 -11.08
N ASN A 95 -28.65 -34.92 -10.15
CA ASN A 95 -29.57 -36.05 -9.94
C ASN A 95 -30.85 -35.56 -9.26
N ILE A 96 -31.72 -34.92 -10.03
CA ILE A 96 -33.14 -34.76 -9.69
C ILE A 96 -33.92 -35.37 -10.85
N ILE A 97 -34.34 -36.62 -10.64
CA ILE A 97 -35.39 -37.38 -11.35
C ILE A 97 -35.62 -36.95 -12.82
N ALA A 98 -35.10 -37.79 -13.74
CA ALA A 98 -35.18 -37.75 -15.21
C ALA A 98 -34.11 -36.92 -15.96
N GLU A 99 -33.15 -37.66 -16.51
CA GLU A 99 -32.10 -37.35 -17.50
C GLU A 99 -32.03 -35.92 -18.10
N GLY A 100 -31.13 -35.12 -17.52
CA GLY A 100 -30.52 -33.98 -18.20
C GLY A 100 -29.11 -33.72 -17.67
N SER A 101 -28.08 -34.01 -18.47
CA SER A 101 -26.71 -33.58 -18.18
C SER A 101 -26.51 -32.16 -18.70
N VAL A 102 -25.94 -31.30 -17.86
CA VAL A 102 -25.51 -29.95 -18.25
C VAL A 102 -23.99 -29.96 -18.34
N SER A 103 -23.46 -29.61 -19.51
CA SER A 103 -22.03 -29.41 -19.68
C SER A 103 -21.74 -27.91 -19.71
N THR A 104 -20.83 -27.47 -18.85
CA THR A 104 -20.35 -26.10 -18.82
C THR A 104 -18.85 -26.11 -19.15
N GLU A 105 -18.47 -25.37 -20.19
CA GLU A 105 -17.08 -25.18 -20.59
C GLU A 105 -16.73 -23.70 -20.40
N PHE A 106 -15.71 -23.45 -19.59
CA PHE A 106 -15.19 -22.11 -19.31
C PHE A 106 -13.79 -22.00 -19.92
N ALA A 107 -13.57 -20.97 -20.73
CA ALA A 107 -12.24 -20.63 -21.20
C ALA A 107 -11.94 -19.17 -20.84
N HIS A 108 -10.77 -18.95 -20.23
CA HIS A 108 -10.24 -17.64 -19.90
C HIS A 108 -8.88 -17.49 -20.55
N SER A 109 -8.67 -16.41 -21.29
CA SER A 109 -7.40 -16.09 -21.94
C SER A 109 -7.08 -14.63 -21.75
N SER A 110 -5.88 -14.37 -21.23
CA SER A 110 -5.45 -13.05 -20.80
C SER A 110 -3.93 -12.92 -20.92
N GLY A 111 -3.45 -11.76 -21.33
CA GLY A 111 -2.02 -11.56 -21.48
C GLY A 111 -1.64 -10.15 -21.91
N TYR A 112 -0.32 -9.96 -22.07
CA TYR A 112 0.24 -8.75 -22.63
C TYR A 112 1.42 -9.09 -23.54
N ASP A 113 1.62 -8.23 -24.53
CA ASP A 113 2.78 -8.23 -25.43
C ASP A 113 3.22 -6.77 -25.53
N ILE A 114 4.28 -6.42 -24.80
CA ILE A 114 4.77 -5.04 -24.70
C ILE A 114 6.28 -5.00 -24.95
N GLU A 115 6.74 -3.87 -25.46
CA GLU A 115 8.15 -3.58 -25.63
C GLU A 115 8.49 -2.38 -24.74
N VAL A 116 9.48 -2.55 -23.87
CA VAL A 116 9.87 -1.53 -22.89
C VAL A 116 11.30 -1.07 -23.13
N GLN A 117 11.58 0.20 -22.84
CA GLN A 117 12.89 0.80 -22.96
C GLN A 117 13.24 1.51 -21.66
N CYS A 118 14.46 1.31 -21.16
CA CYS A 118 14.92 1.97 -19.95
C CYS A 118 15.58 3.30 -20.30
N THR A 119 15.17 4.37 -19.62
CA THR A 119 15.87 5.65 -19.56
C THR A 119 16.48 5.80 -18.17
N SER A 120 17.80 5.86 -18.07
CA SER A 120 18.54 5.89 -16.80
C SER A 120 19.61 6.96 -16.75
N ILE A 121 19.99 7.38 -15.54
CA ILE A 121 21.14 8.26 -15.30
C ILE A 121 22.25 7.41 -14.71
N PRO A 122 23.45 7.38 -15.31
CA PRO A 122 24.61 6.73 -14.74
C PRO A 122 24.91 7.25 -13.34
N ALA A 123 25.44 6.37 -12.48
CA ALA A 123 25.85 6.76 -11.13
C ALA A 123 26.87 7.91 -11.14
N SER A 124 27.78 7.93 -12.12
CA SER A 124 28.75 9.01 -12.33
C SER A 124 28.08 10.36 -12.56
N ASN A 125 26.97 10.40 -13.30
CA ASN A 125 26.30 11.63 -13.65
C ASN A 125 25.31 12.10 -12.57
N LEU A 126 24.92 11.20 -11.66
CA LEU A 126 24.19 11.56 -10.44
C LEU A 126 25.07 12.33 -9.45
N GLU A 127 26.40 12.19 -9.52
CA GLU A 127 27.35 12.98 -8.72
C GLU A 127 27.36 14.45 -9.17
N ASP A 128 27.18 14.72 -10.47
CA ASP A 128 27.08 16.08 -11.03
C ASP A 128 25.84 16.84 -10.54
N LEU A 129 24.83 16.11 -10.04
CA LEU A 129 23.60 16.67 -9.48
C LEU A 129 23.69 16.93 -7.97
N GLN A 130 24.79 16.53 -7.32
CA GLN A 130 24.98 16.72 -5.87
C GLN A 130 25.35 18.17 -5.53
N ASN A 131 24.90 18.62 -4.37
CA ASN A 131 25.16 19.95 -3.81
C ASN A 131 24.71 21.11 -4.72
N ARG A 132 23.80 20.86 -5.66
CA ARG A 132 23.25 21.91 -6.52
C ARG A 132 22.30 22.78 -5.71
N LYS A 133 22.37 24.09 -5.94
CA LYS A 133 21.49 25.06 -5.29
C LYS A 133 20.07 24.94 -5.83
N LEU A 134 19.12 25.08 -4.92
CA LEU A 134 17.72 25.28 -5.27
C LEU A 134 17.54 26.66 -5.89
N VAL A 135 16.51 26.80 -6.73
CA VAL A 135 16.08 28.10 -7.25
C VAL A 135 15.76 29.08 -6.11
N GLU A 136 16.14 30.36 -6.26
CA GLU A 136 15.97 31.40 -5.23
C GLU A 136 14.53 31.49 -4.70
N LYS A 137 13.55 31.31 -5.58
CA LYS A 137 12.15 31.21 -5.21
C LYS A 137 11.75 29.74 -5.05
N GLU A 138 11.93 29.23 -3.85
CA GLU A 138 11.54 27.86 -3.49
C GLU A 138 10.06 27.57 -3.87
N PRO A 139 9.78 26.50 -4.62
CA PRO A 139 8.41 26.10 -4.95
C PRO A 139 7.57 25.84 -3.71
N SER A 140 6.26 26.11 -3.78
CA SER A 140 5.34 25.93 -2.65
C SER A 140 5.34 24.50 -2.12
N PHE A 141 5.39 23.50 -3.01
CA PHE A 141 5.39 22.09 -2.59
C PHE A 141 6.58 21.73 -1.70
N VAL A 142 7.77 22.33 -1.91
CA VAL A 142 8.94 22.05 -1.08
C VAL A 142 8.71 22.60 0.33
N LYS A 143 8.06 23.76 0.45
CA LYS A 143 7.64 24.32 1.75
C LYS A 143 6.61 23.43 2.44
N ASP A 144 5.63 22.93 1.70
CA ASP A 144 4.61 22.01 2.24
C ASP A 144 5.25 20.70 2.71
N CYS A 145 6.23 20.18 1.97
CA CYS A 145 7.02 19.03 2.37
C CYS A 145 7.90 19.30 3.62
N ARG A 146 8.43 20.53 3.78
CA ARG A 146 9.13 20.96 5.00
C ARG A 146 8.21 20.97 6.22
N ILE A 147 7.01 21.52 6.07
CA ILE A 147 6.02 21.58 7.15
C ILE A 147 5.55 20.17 7.52
N GLY A 148 5.22 19.35 6.51
CA GLY A 148 4.69 18.00 6.68
C GLY A 148 5.72 16.92 6.99
N ARG A 149 7.03 17.25 7.04
CA ARG A 149 8.14 16.28 7.25
C ARG A 149 8.08 15.08 6.30
N LYS A 150 7.71 15.32 5.05
CA LYS A 150 7.56 14.28 4.02
C LYS A 150 8.91 13.94 3.37
N ASP A 151 9.17 12.66 3.15
CA ASP A 151 10.37 12.21 2.43
C ASP A 151 10.14 12.34 0.91
N LEU A 152 11.13 12.91 0.22
CA LEU A 152 11.14 13.07 -1.23
C LEU A 152 12.13 12.11 -1.88
N TYR A 153 11.78 11.68 -3.07
CA TYR A 153 12.58 10.81 -3.92
C TYR A 153 12.60 11.36 -5.33
N VAL A 154 13.65 11.03 -6.08
CA VAL A 154 13.75 11.34 -7.50
C VAL A 154 13.83 10.04 -8.30
N VAL A 155 13.09 9.97 -9.41
CA VAL A 155 13.19 8.85 -10.35
C VAL A 155 14.52 8.92 -11.10
N THR A 156 15.33 7.88 -10.97
CA THR A 156 16.66 7.78 -11.61
C THR A 156 16.67 6.84 -12.81
N GLU A 157 15.74 5.88 -12.83
CA GLU A 157 15.55 4.94 -13.93
C GLU A 157 14.05 4.76 -14.18
N ALA A 158 13.62 4.78 -15.43
CA ALA A 158 12.22 4.56 -15.82
C ALA A 158 12.17 3.62 -17.03
N PHE A 159 11.25 2.65 -16.99
CA PHE A 159 10.98 1.72 -18.09
C PHE A 159 9.69 2.13 -18.78
N GLU A 160 9.82 2.65 -19.99
CA GLU A 160 8.73 3.20 -20.77
C GLU A 160 8.32 2.26 -21.90
N VAL A 161 7.02 2.22 -22.19
CA VAL A 161 6.47 1.47 -23.32
C VAL A 161 6.84 2.17 -24.63
N THR A 162 7.53 1.47 -25.54
CA THR A 162 8.06 2.06 -26.78
C THR A 162 7.00 2.25 -27.86
N LYS A 163 5.97 1.39 -27.87
CA LYS A 163 4.89 1.36 -28.85
C LYS A 163 3.57 1.16 -28.11
N GLY A 164 2.54 1.92 -28.47
CA GLY A 164 1.22 1.75 -27.87
C GLY A 164 0.72 0.32 -28.08
N THR A 165 0.24 -0.32 -27.03
CA THR A 165 -0.28 -1.69 -27.06
C THR A 165 -1.65 -1.75 -26.41
N VAL A 166 -2.34 -2.87 -26.59
CA VAL A 166 -3.63 -3.11 -25.96
C VAL A 166 -3.49 -4.34 -25.08
N LEU A 167 -3.82 -4.19 -23.80
CA LEU A 167 -4.03 -5.32 -22.91
C LEU A 167 -5.36 -5.97 -23.31
N GLU A 168 -5.34 -7.26 -23.61
CA GLU A 168 -6.53 -8.02 -23.95
C GLU A 168 -6.85 -9.02 -22.84
N ASP A 169 -8.09 -8.97 -22.35
CA ASP A 169 -8.67 -9.98 -21.48
C ASP A 169 -9.92 -10.54 -22.17
N SER A 170 -9.99 -11.86 -22.28
CA SER A 170 -11.06 -12.56 -22.97
C SER A 170 -11.55 -13.73 -22.14
N SER A 171 -12.86 -13.80 -21.96
CA SER A 171 -13.51 -14.94 -21.34
C SER A 171 -14.64 -15.44 -22.21
N SER A 172 -14.74 -16.76 -22.35
CA SER A 172 -15.87 -17.41 -22.99
C SER A 172 -16.50 -18.43 -22.04
N VAL A 173 -17.83 -18.47 -22.06
CA VAL A 173 -18.63 -19.43 -21.33
C VAL A 173 -19.56 -20.11 -22.31
N ASP A 174 -19.36 -21.41 -22.48
CA ASP A 174 -20.22 -22.27 -23.28
C ASP A 174 -21.11 -23.09 -22.34
N PHE A 175 -22.41 -22.90 -22.49
CA PHE A 175 -23.43 -23.63 -21.78
C PHE A 175 -24.28 -24.44 -22.76
N SER A 176 -24.38 -25.74 -22.53
CA SER A 176 -25.26 -26.61 -23.30
C SER A 176 -26.20 -27.34 -22.35
N GLY A 177 -27.52 -27.15 -22.53
CA GLY A 177 -28.53 -27.72 -21.66
C GLY A 177 -29.94 -27.66 -22.24
N LYS A 178 -30.83 -28.52 -21.74
CA LYS A 178 -32.25 -28.52 -22.09
C LYS A 178 -32.99 -27.51 -21.21
N VAL A 179 -33.70 -26.56 -21.80
CA VAL A 179 -34.53 -25.58 -21.07
C VAL A 179 -35.99 -26.02 -21.13
N LEU A 180 -36.63 -26.18 -19.96
CA LEU A 180 -38.07 -26.33 -19.86
C LEU A 180 -38.70 -24.93 -19.69
N THR A 181 -39.53 -24.53 -20.65
CA THR A 181 -40.32 -23.29 -20.55
C THR A 181 -41.62 -23.56 -19.78
N PRO A 182 -41.96 -22.81 -18.72
CA PRO A 182 -43.14 -23.09 -17.89
C PRO A 182 -44.49 -22.94 -18.62
N GLN A 183 -44.50 -22.29 -19.79
CA GLN A 183 -45.74 -21.89 -20.48
C GLN A 183 -46.13 -22.79 -21.66
N LEU A 184 -45.33 -23.81 -22.01
CA LEU A 184 -45.64 -24.78 -23.07
C LEU A 184 -45.19 -26.17 -22.62
N ALA A 185 -46.07 -26.90 -21.93
CA ALA A 185 -45.81 -28.22 -21.34
C ALA A 185 -45.48 -29.36 -22.35
N LYS A 186 -45.07 -29.05 -23.59
CA LYS A 186 -44.71 -30.06 -24.62
C LYS A 186 -43.54 -29.70 -25.56
N ALA A 187 -42.83 -28.59 -25.36
CA ALA A 187 -41.68 -28.26 -26.21
C ALA A 187 -40.36 -28.41 -25.44
N GLN A 188 -39.61 -29.48 -25.73
CA GLN A 188 -38.20 -29.59 -25.34
C GLN A 188 -37.34 -28.86 -26.38
N ALA A 189 -36.75 -27.73 -26.01
CA ALA A 189 -35.74 -27.06 -26.83
C ALA A 189 -34.35 -27.36 -26.26
N GLN A 190 -33.49 -27.95 -27.09
CA GLN A 190 -32.06 -28.06 -26.82
C GLN A 190 -31.40 -26.78 -27.33
N GLY A 191 -30.79 -26.01 -26.44
CA GLY A 191 -30.13 -24.75 -26.78
C GLY A 191 -28.68 -24.76 -26.34
N GLN A 192 -27.80 -24.24 -27.19
CA GLN A 192 -26.42 -23.92 -26.86
C GLN A 192 -26.34 -22.39 -26.68
N TRP A 193 -25.84 -21.97 -25.52
CA TRP A 193 -25.63 -20.57 -25.17
C TRP A 193 -24.13 -20.32 -25.04
N GLN A 194 -23.61 -19.41 -25.86
CA GLN A 194 -22.21 -18.98 -25.83
C GLN A 194 -22.19 -17.49 -25.46
N ARG A 195 -21.45 -17.16 -24.40
CA ARG A 195 -21.18 -15.77 -24.00
C ARG A 195 -19.68 -15.53 -24.09
N GLU A 196 -19.29 -14.60 -24.95
CA GLU A 196 -17.93 -14.10 -25.04
C GLU A 196 -17.87 -12.67 -24.50
N THR A 197 -16.91 -12.40 -23.61
CA THR A 197 -16.60 -11.07 -23.09
C THR A 197 -15.16 -10.77 -23.46
N LYS A 198 -14.92 -9.62 -24.11
CA LYS A 198 -13.58 -9.14 -24.45
C LYS A 198 -13.42 -7.74 -23.87
N ASP A 199 -12.54 -7.62 -22.89
CA ASP A 199 -12.14 -6.35 -22.29
C ASP A 199 -10.77 -5.95 -22.83
N SER A 200 -10.59 -4.66 -23.10
CA SER A 200 -9.34 -4.16 -23.64
C SER A 200 -8.95 -2.83 -23.02
N VAL A 201 -7.71 -2.72 -22.54
CA VAL A 201 -7.15 -1.49 -21.96
C VAL A 201 -5.95 -1.03 -22.77
N PRO A 202 -5.99 0.14 -23.44
CA PRO A 202 -4.86 0.64 -24.20
C PRO A 202 -3.77 1.17 -23.26
N ILE A 203 -2.53 0.72 -23.46
CA ILE A 203 -1.35 1.31 -22.84
C ILE A 203 -0.70 2.23 -23.88
N PRO A 204 -0.66 3.55 -23.64
CA PRO A 204 -0.07 4.48 -24.59
C PRO A 204 1.45 4.34 -24.62
N LYS A 205 2.05 4.71 -25.75
CA LYS A 205 3.49 4.92 -25.86
C LYS A 205 3.95 5.94 -24.80
N GLY A 206 5.09 5.69 -24.16
CA GLY A 206 5.65 6.53 -23.11
C GLY A 206 5.06 6.26 -21.73
N ALA A 207 4.11 5.34 -21.59
CA ALA A 207 3.66 4.92 -20.26
C ALA A 207 4.81 4.22 -19.52
N VAL A 208 5.13 4.71 -18.32
CA VAL A 208 6.10 4.05 -17.44
C VAL A 208 5.43 2.86 -16.77
N VAL A 209 6.08 1.69 -16.84
CA VAL A 209 5.58 0.46 -16.22
C VAL A 209 6.39 0.02 -15.01
N ALA A 210 7.65 0.45 -14.92
CA ALA A 210 8.53 0.22 -13.78
C ALA A 210 9.53 1.37 -13.64
N TYR A 211 9.97 1.67 -12.42
CA TYR A 211 10.93 2.74 -12.16
C TYR A 211 11.82 2.40 -10.97
N LYS A 212 12.98 3.07 -10.89
CA LYS A 212 13.80 3.15 -9.67
C LYS A 212 13.90 4.59 -9.21
N LYS A 213 13.99 4.75 -7.91
CA LYS A 213 14.08 6.05 -7.26
C LYS A 213 15.22 6.07 -6.24
N LYS A 214 15.78 7.26 -6.02
CA LYS A 214 16.73 7.52 -4.94
C LYS A 214 16.22 8.63 -4.04
N GLN A 215 16.58 8.57 -2.77
CA GLN A 215 16.13 9.57 -1.81
C GLN A 215 16.78 10.92 -2.13
N LEU A 216 15.94 11.94 -2.19
CA LEU A 216 16.36 13.33 -2.31
C LEU A 216 16.60 13.87 -0.90
N VAL A 217 17.65 14.66 -0.71
CA VAL A 217 17.93 15.39 0.53
C VAL A 217 18.15 16.85 0.18
N ILE A 218 17.42 17.75 0.82
CA ILE A 218 17.55 19.19 0.71
C ILE A 218 18.03 19.71 2.08
N GLU A 219 19.24 20.25 2.11
CA GLU A 219 19.87 20.83 3.29
C GLU A 219 20.49 22.18 2.92
N ASN A 220 20.19 23.23 3.68
CA ASN A 220 20.73 24.58 3.48
C ASN A 220 20.66 25.06 2.01
N ASP A 221 19.49 24.91 1.38
CA ASP A 221 19.19 25.27 -0.02
C ASP A 221 20.03 24.54 -1.07
N THR A 222 20.69 23.45 -0.68
CA THR A 222 21.38 22.53 -1.58
C THR A 222 20.71 21.18 -1.60
N CYS A 223 20.73 20.54 -2.76
CA CYS A 223 20.13 19.24 -3.00
C CYS A 223 21.21 18.16 -3.13
N ALA A 224 20.99 17.01 -2.50
CA ALA A 224 21.82 15.82 -2.57
C ALA A 224 20.94 14.58 -2.86
N ILE A 225 21.45 13.65 -3.66
CA ILE A 225 20.77 12.38 -3.98
C ILE A 225 21.51 11.25 -3.26
N LEU A 226 20.85 10.54 -2.35
CA LEU A 226 21.49 9.46 -1.60
C LEU A 226 21.72 8.25 -2.50
N LEU A 227 22.99 7.98 -2.81
CA LEU A 227 23.38 6.93 -3.75
C LEU A 227 23.30 5.51 -3.16
N SER A 228 23.29 5.36 -1.82
CA SER A 228 23.22 4.08 -1.10
C SER A 228 21.93 3.94 -0.27
N ALA A 229 21.29 2.77 -0.34
CA ALA A 229 20.04 2.48 0.38
C ALA A 229 20.21 2.33 1.92
N SER A 230 21.44 2.14 2.40
CA SER A 230 21.76 1.95 3.82
C SER A 230 21.94 3.27 4.59
N ALA A 231 22.20 4.37 3.90
CA ALA A 231 22.34 5.70 4.51
C ALA A 231 21.01 6.45 4.48
N LYS A 232 19.98 5.98 5.23
CA LYS A 232 18.72 6.73 5.36
C LYS A 232 18.93 7.97 6.22
N LYS A 233 19.15 9.13 5.59
CA LYS A 233 19.05 10.46 6.23
C LYS A 233 17.64 11.02 6.02
N ARG A 234 17.18 11.93 6.88
CA ARG A 234 15.94 12.68 6.58
C ARG A 234 16.16 13.49 5.31
N THR A 235 15.16 13.52 4.43
CA THR A 235 15.19 14.34 3.22
C THR A 235 15.38 15.82 3.54
N LEU A 236 14.98 16.31 4.71
CA LEU A 236 15.15 17.73 5.06
C LEU A 236 15.91 17.85 6.38
N LEU A 237 17.09 18.46 6.35
CA LEU A 237 17.93 18.76 7.52
C LEU A 237 18.21 20.28 7.57
N GLY A 238 17.89 20.95 8.70
CA GLY A 238 18.34 22.33 8.97
C GLY A 238 17.31 23.34 9.52
N MET A 239 17.55 23.74 10.78
CA MET A 239 17.15 24.95 11.55
C MET A 239 15.68 25.42 11.66
N LEU A 240 14.95 24.87 12.64
CA LEU A 240 13.93 25.65 13.35
C LEU A 240 14.62 26.55 14.40
N ARG A 241 14.99 27.79 14.03
CA ARG A 241 15.05 28.87 15.02
C ARG A 241 13.62 29.32 15.31
N MET A 242 12.89 28.52 16.08
CA MET A 242 11.64 28.98 16.68
C MET A 242 12.00 29.69 17.99
N GLN A 243 11.99 31.03 17.97
CA GLN A 243 11.79 31.79 19.21
C GLN A 243 10.43 31.38 19.79
N PRO A 244 10.36 30.99 21.07
CA PRO A 244 9.08 30.65 21.67
C PRO A 244 8.29 31.94 21.89
N ARG A 245 7.20 32.11 21.15
CA ARG A 245 6.11 32.99 21.60
C ARG A 245 4.91 32.13 21.94
N CYS A 246 4.52 32.28 23.21
CA CYS A 246 3.32 31.76 23.89
C CYS A 246 3.42 30.32 24.45
N GLY A 247 3.89 30.25 25.70
CA GLY A 247 2.99 29.92 26.81
C GLY A 247 2.77 28.45 27.16
N PHE A 248 3.81 27.71 27.52
CA PHE A 248 3.68 26.54 28.39
C PHE A 248 4.51 26.76 29.66
N GLN A 249 3.82 27.19 30.71
CA GLN A 249 4.30 27.15 32.08
C GLN A 249 3.86 25.78 32.61
N TYR A 250 4.80 24.96 33.09
CA TYR A 250 4.73 24.23 34.36
C TYR A 250 6.00 23.35 34.53
N PHE A 251 6.84 23.82 35.46
CA PHE A 251 7.85 23.12 36.27
C PHE A 251 9.07 22.47 35.61
N GLU A 252 10.11 23.31 35.48
CA GLU A 252 11.48 22.94 35.81
C GLU A 252 11.58 22.44 37.26
N HIS A 253 12.15 21.26 37.45
CA HIS A 253 12.93 20.96 38.65
C HIS A 253 14.26 20.33 38.24
N LYS A 254 15.28 21.20 38.19
CA LYS A 254 16.71 20.97 38.45
C LYS A 254 17.27 19.57 38.21
N LEU A 255 17.85 19.37 37.03
CA LEU A 255 19.19 18.78 36.90
C LEU A 255 20.01 19.71 35.99
N HIS A 256 21.12 20.22 36.52
CA HIS A 256 22.06 21.15 35.89
C HIS A 256 22.70 20.49 34.62
N PRO A 257 23.13 21.27 33.61
CA PRO A 257 23.42 20.75 32.28
C PRO A 257 24.78 20.05 32.25
N LEU A 258 24.79 18.75 32.04
CA LEU A 258 25.91 18.09 31.38
C LEU A 258 25.71 18.30 29.89
N GLN A 259 26.61 19.09 29.28
CA GLN A 259 26.83 19.09 27.84
C GLN A 259 27.15 17.65 27.44
N ILE A 260 26.15 16.92 26.94
CA ILE A 260 26.37 15.72 26.18
C ILE A 260 26.22 16.15 24.72
N GLU A 261 27.34 16.54 24.13
CA GLU A 261 27.53 16.42 22.69
C GLU A 261 27.36 14.95 22.35
N ILE A 262 26.18 14.61 21.82
CA ILE A 262 25.94 13.28 21.26
C ILE A 262 26.59 13.28 19.87
N ASN A 263 27.91 13.12 19.86
CA ASN A 263 28.69 12.80 18.67
C ASN A 263 28.48 11.31 18.36
N TRP A 264 27.72 10.97 17.31
CA TRP A 264 27.56 9.59 16.86
C TRP A 264 28.74 9.19 15.97
N GLU A 265 29.94 9.17 16.54
CA GLU A 265 31.07 8.43 15.96
C GLU A 265 30.87 6.94 16.25
N PHE A 266 30.32 6.20 15.29
CA PHE A 266 30.32 4.75 15.35
C PHE A 266 31.64 4.20 14.79
N ASN A 267 32.62 4.01 15.67
CA ASN A 267 33.67 3.01 15.46
C ASN A 267 33.08 1.63 15.79
N TYR A 268 32.71 0.85 14.77
CA TYR A 268 32.37 -0.56 14.94
C TYR A 268 33.18 -1.43 13.97
N ILE A 269 34.09 -2.21 14.52
CA ILE A 269 34.82 -3.27 13.83
C ILE A 269 33.89 -4.50 13.80
N SER A 270 33.51 -4.96 12.62
CA SER A 270 32.62 -6.11 12.46
C SER A 270 33.36 -7.44 12.63
N PRO A 271 32.82 -8.43 13.38
CA PRO A 271 33.07 -9.83 13.11
C PRO A 271 32.32 -10.20 11.82
N ILE A 272 33.06 -10.75 10.87
CA ILE A 272 32.62 -11.16 9.53
C ILE A 272 31.46 -12.16 9.61
N GLY A 273 30.38 -11.92 8.85
CA GLY A 273 29.53 -13.02 8.32
C GLY A 273 28.04 -13.05 8.65
N ARG A 274 27.38 -11.96 9.09
CA ARG A 274 25.91 -11.95 9.22
C ARG A 274 25.31 -10.71 8.54
N LEU A 275 24.45 -10.92 7.54
CA LEU A 275 23.55 -9.90 7.00
C LEU A 275 22.57 -9.53 8.11
N GLU A 276 22.85 -8.45 8.85
CA GLU A 276 21.88 -7.85 9.77
C GLU A 276 20.83 -7.09 8.96
N GLU A 277 19.56 -7.44 9.16
CA GLU A 277 18.45 -6.58 8.78
C GLU A 277 18.57 -5.25 9.54
N PRO A 278 18.29 -4.09 8.92
CA PRO A 278 18.38 -2.81 9.62
C PRO A 278 17.52 -2.82 10.88
N LEU A 279 18.08 -2.35 12.00
CA LEU A 279 17.52 -2.23 13.37
C LEU A 279 16.07 -1.67 13.50
N ARG A 280 15.40 -1.27 12.41
CA ARG A 280 14.05 -0.69 12.35
C ARG A 280 12.99 -1.57 11.67
N HIS A 281 13.23 -2.87 11.50
CA HIS A 281 12.25 -3.83 10.95
C HIS A 281 11.84 -4.92 11.96
N ASP A 282 12.02 -4.67 13.25
CA ASP A 282 11.55 -5.57 14.29
C ASP A 282 10.07 -5.33 14.64
N PHE A 283 9.43 -6.33 15.24
CA PHE A 283 8.03 -6.25 15.65
C PHE A 283 7.82 -5.21 16.76
N LYS A 284 8.86 -4.94 17.57
CA LYS A 284 8.75 -4.00 18.68
C LYS A 284 8.57 -2.57 18.19
N CYS A 285 9.24 -2.18 17.12
CA CYS A 285 9.04 -0.88 16.50
C CYS A 285 7.62 -0.74 15.92
N LEU A 286 7.05 -1.80 15.31
CA LEU A 286 5.65 -1.81 14.87
C LEU A 286 4.69 -1.62 16.05
N GLN A 287 4.91 -2.36 17.13
CA GLN A 287 4.08 -2.26 18.34
C GLN A 287 4.16 -0.85 18.95
N ASN A 288 5.36 -0.26 19.03
CA ASN A 288 5.55 1.09 19.53
C ASN A 288 4.84 2.14 18.66
N GLU A 289 4.94 2.01 17.33
CA GLU A 289 4.27 2.91 16.37
C GLU A 289 2.75 2.86 16.56
N ILE A 290 2.16 1.66 16.63
CA ILE A 290 0.72 1.49 16.86
C ILE A 290 0.32 2.03 18.24
N THR A 291 1.11 1.75 19.28
CA THR A 291 0.84 2.23 20.65
C THR A 291 0.81 3.76 20.70
N GLU A 292 1.75 4.42 20.03
CA GLU A 292 1.77 5.89 19.93
C GLU A 292 0.49 6.42 19.26
N LYS A 293 0.03 5.78 18.19
CA LYS A 293 -1.21 6.16 17.50
C LYS A 293 -2.45 5.92 18.37
N THR A 294 -2.53 4.78 19.07
CA THR A 294 -3.65 4.50 19.99
C THR A 294 -3.67 5.48 21.17
N ASP A 295 -2.50 5.82 21.72
CA ASP A 295 -2.39 6.78 22.82
C ASP A 295 -2.80 8.20 22.40
N LEU A 296 -2.44 8.63 21.19
CA LEU A 296 -2.88 9.90 20.62
C LEU A 296 -4.40 9.91 20.39
N LEU A 297 -4.94 8.81 19.85
CA LEU A 297 -6.38 8.66 19.64
C LEU A 297 -7.15 8.70 20.97
N ALA A 298 -6.66 8.03 22.01
CA ALA A 298 -7.27 8.00 23.34
C ALA A 298 -7.33 9.39 24.01
N ARG A 299 -6.45 10.33 23.62
CA ARG A 299 -6.45 11.71 24.11
C ARG A 299 -7.49 12.61 23.45
N LEU A 300 -8.08 12.18 22.32
CA LEU A 300 -9.17 12.92 21.68
C LEU A 300 -10.45 12.82 22.53
N SER A 301 -11.35 13.79 22.39
CA SER A 301 -12.64 13.74 23.09
C SER A 301 -13.45 12.52 22.64
N LYS A 302 -14.28 11.98 23.54
CA LYS A 302 -15.14 10.83 23.21
C LYS A 302 -16.12 11.17 22.07
N ASP A 303 -16.59 12.41 22.00
CA ASP A 303 -17.44 12.88 20.89
C ASP A 303 -16.73 12.76 19.55
N VAL A 304 -15.46 13.19 19.45
CA VAL A 304 -14.66 13.07 18.22
C VAL A 304 -14.44 11.60 17.87
N GLN A 305 -14.07 10.77 18.84
CA GLN A 305 -13.85 9.33 18.63
C GLN A 305 -15.14 8.65 18.13
N ASN A 306 -16.30 8.99 18.71
CA ASN A 306 -17.61 8.47 18.31
C ASN A 306 -18.03 8.91 16.90
N VAL A 307 -17.78 10.17 16.54
CA VAL A 307 -18.04 10.68 15.18
C VAL A 307 -17.17 9.95 14.15
N VAL A 308 -15.87 9.80 14.44
CA VAL A 308 -14.94 9.07 13.57
C VAL A 308 -15.36 7.60 13.42
N PHE A 309 -15.67 6.94 14.54
CA PHE A 309 -16.10 5.54 14.54
C PHE A 309 -17.40 5.32 13.74
N SER A 310 -18.45 6.08 14.05
CA SER A 310 -19.76 5.95 13.40
C SER A 310 -19.71 6.28 11.90
N SER A 311 -18.78 7.13 11.49
CA SER A 311 -18.56 7.46 10.08
C SER A 311 -17.72 6.40 9.36
N LEU A 312 -16.68 5.84 9.99
CA LEU A 312 -15.83 4.82 9.39
C LEU A 312 -16.52 3.46 9.25
N LEU A 313 -17.37 3.07 10.19
CA LEU A 313 -18.03 1.77 10.20
C LEU A 313 -18.78 1.44 8.89
N PRO A 314 -19.68 2.29 8.36
CA PRO A 314 -20.33 2.03 7.07
C PRO A 314 -19.36 2.02 5.89
N MET A 315 -18.25 2.78 5.98
CA MET A 315 -17.24 2.84 4.93
C MET A 315 -16.41 1.55 4.84
N LEU A 316 -16.35 0.72 5.89
CA LEU A 316 -15.68 -0.60 5.79
C LEU A 316 -16.33 -1.53 4.75
N SER A 317 -17.60 -1.30 4.39
CA SER A 317 -18.27 -2.03 3.30
C SER A 317 -18.14 -1.33 1.94
N ASP A 318 -17.56 -0.13 1.90
CA ASP A 318 -17.38 0.69 0.71
C ASP A 318 -15.94 1.21 0.63
N LYS A 319 -15.10 0.40 0.00
CA LYS A 319 -13.67 0.70 -0.16
C LYS A 319 -13.41 1.94 -1.01
N GLU A 320 -14.30 2.26 -1.96
CA GLU A 320 -14.18 3.47 -2.77
C GLU A 320 -14.32 4.70 -1.88
N SER A 321 -15.33 4.72 -1.00
CA SER A 321 -15.48 5.79 0.01
C SER A 321 -14.25 5.94 0.91
N LEU A 322 -13.62 4.84 1.36
CA LEU A 322 -12.38 4.90 2.15
C LEU A 322 -11.21 5.48 1.34
N TYR A 323 -11.11 5.11 0.07
CA TYR A 323 -10.07 5.62 -0.84
C TYR A 323 -10.25 7.12 -1.11
N ASP A 324 -11.47 7.56 -1.39
CA ASP A 324 -11.79 8.97 -1.64
C ASP A 324 -11.46 9.84 -0.43
N LEU A 325 -11.83 9.39 0.79
CA LEU A 325 -11.45 10.08 2.01
C LEU A 325 -9.92 10.13 2.17
N MET A 326 -9.22 9.02 1.93
CA MET A 326 -7.76 8.97 2.01
C MET A 326 -7.12 9.96 1.03
N TYR A 327 -7.58 9.97 -0.22
CA TYR A 327 -7.10 10.86 -1.28
C TYR A 327 -7.29 12.33 -0.92
N MET A 328 -8.47 12.69 -0.42
CA MET A 328 -8.78 14.06 0.03
C MET A 328 -7.86 14.52 1.16
N LEU A 329 -7.61 13.64 2.15
CA LEU A 329 -6.71 13.93 3.25
C LEU A 329 -5.25 14.04 2.79
N GLU A 330 -4.79 13.18 1.88
CA GLU A 330 -3.41 13.24 1.35
C GLU A 330 -3.13 14.53 0.58
N LEU A 331 -4.15 15.07 -0.12
CA LEU A 331 -4.07 16.31 -0.88
C LEU A 331 -4.31 17.58 -0.04
N ASP A 332 -4.53 17.46 1.27
CA ASP A 332 -4.94 18.59 2.13
C ASP A 332 -6.22 19.28 1.65
N GLN A 333 -7.06 18.55 0.90
CA GLN A 333 -8.32 19.06 0.38
C GLN A 333 -9.44 18.76 1.36
N LEU A 334 -9.75 19.75 2.20
CA LEU A 334 -10.97 19.82 3.01
C LEU A 334 -12.21 20.14 2.16
N GLY A 335 -12.27 19.66 0.92
CA GLY A 335 -13.41 19.91 0.02
C GLY A 335 -14.72 19.32 0.53
N HIS A 336 -15.78 19.53 -0.22
CA HIS A 336 -17.06 18.90 0.06
C HIS A 336 -17.02 17.44 -0.41
N MET A 337 -17.22 16.50 0.51
CA MET A 337 -17.41 15.08 0.24
C MET A 337 -18.80 14.72 0.78
N ASP A 338 -19.59 14.01 0.00
CA ASP A 338 -20.88 13.50 0.44
C ASP A 338 -20.70 12.26 1.34
N GLY A 339 -21.68 12.01 2.21
CA GLY A 339 -21.72 10.80 3.02
C GLY A 339 -20.77 10.79 4.24
N PRO A 340 -20.43 9.59 4.76
CA PRO A 340 -19.70 9.47 6.03
C PRO A 340 -18.29 10.09 6.02
N GLY A 341 -17.60 10.07 4.86
CA GLY A 341 -16.29 10.72 4.73
C GLY A 341 -16.36 12.23 4.92
N GLY A 342 -17.44 12.88 4.46
CA GLY A 342 -17.70 14.31 4.68
C GLY A 342 -17.84 14.67 6.16
N VAL A 343 -18.49 13.81 6.95
CA VAL A 343 -18.65 14.01 8.40
C VAL A 343 -17.29 14.01 9.10
N ILE A 344 -16.38 13.12 8.69
CA ILE A 344 -15.01 13.09 9.21
C ILE A 344 -14.24 14.36 8.83
N LEU A 345 -14.38 14.85 7.60
CA LEU A 345 -13.77 16.11 7.16
C LEU A 345 -14.31 17.31 7.94
N ASP A 346 -15.62 17.34 8.22
CA ASP A 346 -16.23 18.40 9.03
C ASP A 346 -15.70 18.41 10.47
N GLU A 347 -15.45 17.23 11.06
CA GLU A 347 -14.87 17.13 12.40
C GLU A 347 -13.41 17.59 12.43
N LEU A 348 -12.66 17.23 11.39
CA LEU A 348 -11.28 17.66 11.20
C LEU A 348 -11.12 19.19 11.11
N ARG A 349 -12.15 19.92 10.62
CA ARG A 349 -12.15 21.39 10.56
C ARG A 349 -12.26 22.09 11.93
N LYS A 350 -12.73 21.39 12.97
CA LYS A 350 -13.19 22.05 14.20
C LYS A 350 -12.08 22.46 15.15
N ASP A 351 -11.08 21.61 15.44
CA ASP A 351 -9.94 22.03 16.31
C ASP A 351 -8.78 21.01 16.46
N SER A 352 -8.61 20.04 15.54
CA SER A 352 -7.54 19.03 15.68
C SER A 352 -7.01 18.54 14.33
N TRP A 353 -6.94 19.45 13.35
CA TRP A 353 -6.61 19.15 11.95
C TRP A 353 -5.42 18.21 11.81
N ASN A 354 -4.24 18.56 12.35
CA ASN A 354 -3.04 17.77 12.07
C ASN A 354 -3.02 16.39 12.77
N VAL A 355 -3.38 16.31 14.06
CA VAL A 355 -3.27 15.06 14.82
C VAL A 355 -4.35 14.06 14.39
N LEU A 356 -5.60 14.50 14.28
CA LEU A 356 -6.70 13.62 13.86
C LEU A 356 -6.53 13.20 12.41
N LYS A 357 -6.05 14.10 11.53
CA LYS A 357 -5.74 13.76 10.13
C LYS A 357 -4.68 12.67 10.05
N ASP A 358 -3.58 12.82 10.77
CA ASP A 358 -2.49 11.84 10.78
C ASP A 358 -2.95 10.47 11.29
N LEU A 359 -3.86 10.43 12.27
CA LEU A 359 -4.45 9.20 12.80
C LEU A 359 -5.40 8.54 11.80
N ILE A 360 -6.26 9.31 11.15
CA ILE A 360 -7.19 8.79 10.14
C ILE A 360 -6.41 8.29 8.92
N LEU A 361 -5.45 9.06 8.41
CA LEU A 361 -4.60 8.64 7.29
C LEU A 361 -3.83 7.36 7.61
N TYR A 362 -3.29 7.24 8.82
CA TYR A 362 -2.64 6.02 9.30
C TYR A 362 -3.55 4.79 9.20
N LEU A 363 -4.77 4.92 9.70
CA LEU A 363 -5.78 3.86 9.67
C LEU A 363 -6.22 3.54 8.24
N LEU A 364 -6.54 4.56 7.43
CA LEU A 364 -6.97 4.36 6.03
C LEU A 364 -5.88 3.65 5.22
N GLN A 365 -4.62 4.03 5.39
CA GLN A 365 -3.50 3.35 4.72
C GLN A 365 -3.37 1.89 5.14
N ALA A 366 -3.65 1.55 6.42
CA ALA A 366 -3.68 0.17 6.89
C ALA A 366 -4.85 -0.60 6.25
N LEU A 367 -6.06 -0.02 6.26
CA LEU A 367 -7.25 -0.61 5.64
C LEU A 367 -7.08 -0.82 4.13
N MET A 368 -6.38 0.09 3.44
CA MET A 368 -6.11 -0.02 2.00
C MET A 368 -5.16 -1.16 1.61
N VAL A 369 -4.43 -1.75 2.57
CA VAL A 369 -3.67 -2.98 2.33
C VAL A 369 -4.58 -4.21 2.33
N LEU A 370 -5.72 -4.15 3.03
CA LEU A 370 -6.65 -5.26 3.16
C LEU A 370 -7.54 -5.38 1.90
N SER A 371 -7.95 -6.61 1.61
CA SER A 371 -8.91 -6.91 0.55
C SER A 371 -10.32 -6.47 0.92
N ASP A 372 -11.18 -6.30 -0.08
CA ASP A 372 -12.57 -5.84 0.10
C ASP A 372 -13.34 -6.81 1.02
N THR A 373 -13.10 -8.11 0.84
CA THR A 373 -13.63 -9.16 1.74
C THR A 373 -13.17 -8.97 3.18
N GLN A 374 -11.89 -8.66 3.42
CA GLN A 374 -11.38 -8.43 4.77
C GLN A 374 -11.99 -7.18 5.43
N LEU A 375 -12.27 -6.12 4.66
CA LEU A 375 -12.91 -4.92 5.21
C LEU A 375 -14.36 -5.22 5.66
N ILE A 376 -15.12 -5.98 4.87
CA ILE A 376 -16.45 -6.46 5.26
C ILE A 376 -16.37 -7.34 6.50
N LEU A 377 -15.38 -8.25 6.57
CA LEU A 377 -15.17 -9.10 7.74
C LEU A 377 -14.76 -8.30 8.98
N LEU A 378 -14.01 -7.21 8.85
CA LEU A 378 -13.69 -6.30 9.95
C LEU A 378 -14.95 -5.61 10.50
N ALA A 379 -15.88 -5.21 9.62
CA ALA A 379 -17.18 -4.67 10.06
C ALA A 379 -17.96 -5.73 10.87
N GLN A 380 -18.00 -6.97 10.40
CA GLN A 380 -18.63 -8.08 11.14
C GLN A 380 -17.92 -8.38 12.47
N SER A 381 -16.58 -8.27 12.51
CA SER A 381 -15.80 -8.41 13.74
C SER A 381 -16.16 -7.35 14.79
N ILE A 382 -16.44 -6.11 14.36
CA ILE A 382 -16.91 -5.03 15.24
C ILE A 382 -18.28 -5.40 15.83
N GLU A 383 -19.24 -5.77 14.98
CA GLU A 383 -20.60 -6.14 15.39
C GLU A 383 -20.61 -7.29 16.40
N LYS A 384 -19.75 -8.30 16.17
CA LYS A 384 -19.61 -9.48 17.02
C LYS A 384 -18.63 -9.29 18.19
N ARG A 385 -18.05 -8.10 18.36
CA ARG A 385 -17.10 -7.76 19.44
C ARG A 385 -15.89 -8.69 19.50
N LEU A 386 -15.31 -9.00 18.35
CA LEU A 386 -14.19 -9.93 18.18
C LEU A 386 -12.80 -9.25 18.12
N LEU A 387 -12.78 -7.92 17.99
CA LEU A 387 -11.58 -7.15 17.68
C LEU A 387 -10.42 -7.39 18.66
N LEU A 388 -10.68 -7.38 19.98
CA LEU A 388 -9.64 -7.60 21.00
C LEU A 388 -8.98 -8.97 20.84
N GLN A 389 -9.78 -10.03 20.72
CA GLN A 389 -9.27 -11.40 20.59
C GLN A 389 -8.54 -11.61 19.26
N GLN A 390 -9.04 -11.00 18.18
CA GLN A 390 -8.37 -11.00 16.88
C GLN A 390 -7.03 -10.27 16.94
N ARG A 391 -6.95 -9.12 17.63
CA ARG A 391 -5.73 -8.34 17.79
C ARG A 391 -4.67 -9.13 18.54
N GLU A 392 -5.04 -9.76 19.65
CA GLU A 392 -4.13 -10.62 20.45
C GLU A 392 -3.65 -11.83 19.65
N LEU A 393 -4.54 -12.46 18.89
CA LEU A 393 -4.17 -13.57 18.01
C LEU A 393 -3.16 -13.12 16.95
N VAL A 394 -3.41 -12.00 16.26
CA VAL A 394 -2.51 -11.46 15.23
C VAL A 394 -1.16 -11.07 15.83
N GLU A 395 -1.12 -10.46 17.02
CA GLU A 395 0.10 -10.16 17.75
C GLU A 395 0.91 -11.43 18.06
N SER A 396 0.25 -12.49 18.54
CA SER A 396 0.89 -13.77 18.85
C SER A 396 1.50 -14.46 17.61
N ILE A 397 0.97 -14.18 16.42
CA ILE A 397 1.52 -14.67 15.15
C ILE A 397 2.68 -13.78 14.71
N LEU A 398 2.54 -12.45 14.78
CA LEU A 398 3.56 -11.52 14.33
C LEU A 398 4.84 -11.63 15.17
N GLN A 399 4.74 -11.56 16.50
CA GLN A 399 5.89 -11.45 17.40
C GLN A 399 6.99 -12.50 17.17
N PRO A 400 6.71 -13.82 17.09
CA PRO A 400 7.75 -14.83 16.86
C PRO A 400 8.23 -14.90 15.41
N ASN A 401 7.39 -14.51 14.44
CA ASN A 401 7.65 -14.76 13.02
C ASN A 401 8.22 -13.54 12.26
N PHE A 402 8.06 -12.32 12.81
CA PHE A 402 8.31 -11.06 12.10
C PHE A 402 9.73 -10.88 11.53
N LYS A 403 10.72 -11.45 12.20
CA LYS A 403 12.15 -11.33 11.88
C LYS A 403 12.62 -12.28 10.78
N TYR A 404 11.74 -13.15 10.30
CA TYR A 404 12.13 -14.21 9.39
C TYR A 404 11.63 -13.90 7.97
N PRO A 405 12.56 -13.80 6.99
CA PRO A 405 12.21 -13.55 5.59
C PRO A 405 11.90 -14.82 4.79
N TRP A 406 11.87 -16.00 5.43
CA TRP A 406 11.56 -17.28 4.79
C TRP A 406 10.33 -17.94 5.42
N SER A 407 9.81 -18.94 4.72
CA SER A 407 8.62 -19.67 5.14
C SER A 407 8.87 -20.49 6.41
N ILE A 408 8.07 -20.30 7.46
CA ILE A 408 8.21 -21.00 8.76
C ILE A 408 6.87 -21.56 9.22
N PRO A 409 6.79 -22.85 9.58
CA PRO A 409 5.58 -23.40 10.19
C PRO A 409 5.39 -22.86 11.60
N PHE A 410 4.16 -22.47 11.94
CA PHE A 410 3.78 -22.09 13.30
C PHE A 410 2.44 -22.73 13.67
N THR A 411 2.13 -22.73 14.97
CA THR A 411 0.86 -23.25 15.49
C THR A 411 0.17 -22.16 16.27
N LEU A 412 -1.11 -21.93 15.98
CA LEU A 412 -1.97 -20.99 16.71
C LEU A 412 -2.17 -21.47 18.14
N GLN A 413 -2.10 -20.53 19.09
CA GLN A 413 -2.27 -20.86 20.50
C GLN A 413 -3.74 -21.19 20.79
N PRO A 414 -4.07 -22.39 21.31
CA PRO A 414 -5.47 -22.78 21.57
C PRO A 414 -6.21 -21.83 22.50
N GLN A 415 -5.49 -21.20 23.44
CA GLN A 415 -6.01 -20.24 24.41
C GLN A 415 -6.58 -18.99 23.74
N LEU A 416 -5.98 -18.53 22.64
CA LEU A 416 -6.44 -17.36 21.87
C LEU A 416 -7.56 -17.71 20.88
N LEU A 417 -7.67 -18.98 20.50
CA LEU A 417 -8.75 -19.49 19.64
C LEU A 417 -10.03 -19.81 20.41
N THR A 418 -9.94 -20.16 21.70
CA THR A 418 -11.09 -20.60 22.50
C THR A 418 -12.20 -19.53 22.59
N PRO A 419 -11.90 -18.23 22.74
CA PRO A 419 -12.92 -17.18 22.73
C PRO A 419 -13.59 -17.02 21.35
N LEU A 420 -12.83 -17.23 20.28
CA LEU A 420 -13.27 -17.12 18.89
C LEU A 420 -13.89 -18.47 18.49
N HIS A 421 -15.14 -18.72 18.88
CA HIS A 421 -15.83 -19.98 18.59
C HIS A 421 -16.92 -19.80 17.51
N GLY A 422 -17.28 -20.88 16.83
CA GLY A 422 -18.33 -20.89 15.80
C GLY A 422 -18.04 -19.91 14.66
N GLU A 423 -18.98 -19.01 14.41
CA GLU A 423 -18.90 -17.98 13.37
C GLU A 423 -17.73 -17.00 13.57
N GLY A 424 -17.40 -16.67 14.83
CA GLY A 424 -16.28 -15.77 15.13
C GLY A 424 -14.92 -16.36 14.78
N LEU A 425 -14.77 -17.69 14.88
CA LEU A 425 -13.58 -18.39 14.40
C LEU A 425 -13.47 -18.31 12.88
N ALA A 426 -14.60 -18.55 12.19
CA ALA A 426 -14.65 -18.54 10.73
C ALA A 426 -14.27 -17.16 10.16
N ILE A 427 -14.84 -16.08 10.72
CA ILE A 427 -14.49 -14.70 10.35
C ILE A 427 -12.99 -14.45 10.55
N THR A 428 -12.45 -14.86 11.69
CA THR A 428 -11.03 -14.66 12.00
C THR A 428 -10.12 -15.43 11.03
N TYR A 429 -10.48 -16.66 10.68
CA TYR A 429 -9.69 -17.46 9.75
C TYR A 429 -9.72 -16.88 8.34
N GLU A 430 -10.86 -16.38 7.89
CA GLU A 430 -10.95 -15.68 6.60
C GLU A 430 -10.16 -14.36 6.59
N LEU A 431 -10.15 -13.60 7.69
CA LEU A 431 -9.28 -12.43 7.84
C LEU A 431 -7.80 -12.80 7.67
N LEU A 432 -7.35 -13.86 8.34
CA LEU A 432 -5.97 -14.33 8.27
C LEU A 432 -5.60 -14.91 6.89
N LYS A 433 -6.54 -15.61 6.22
CA LYS A 433 -6.36 -16.07 4.84
C LYS A 433 -6.18 -14.92 3.87
N GLY A 434 -6.94 -13.84 4.03
CA GLY A 434 -6.76 -12.62 3.25
C GLY A 434 -5.38 -11.97 3.44
N CYS A 435 -4.70 -12.24 4.56
CA CYS A 435 -3.32 -11.84 4.79
C CYS A 435 -2.27 -12.82 4.20
N GLY A 436 -2.69 -13.83 3.44
CA GLY A 436 -1.79 -14.80 2.81
C GLY A 436 -1.44 -16.02 3.67
N LEU A 437 -2.07 -16.17 4.85
CA LEU A 437 -1.83 -17.34 5.70
C LEU A 437 -2.71 -18.52 5.28
N LYS A 438 -2.16 -19.73 5.34
CA LYS A 438 -2.94 -20.95 5.08
C LYS A 438 -3.69 -21.35 6.36
N MET A 439 -5.01 -21.25 6.35
CA MET A 439 -5.85 -21.57 7.52
C MET A 439 -6.84 -22.70 7.20
N GLU A 440 -6.98 -23.63 8.13
CA GLU A 440 -7.88 -24.78 8.04
C GLU A 440 -8.70 -24.89 9.34
N PRO A 441 -10.04 -25.03 9.28
CA PRO A 441 -10.91 -24.99 10.46
C PRO A 441 -10.53 -25.94 11.60
N ASN A 442 -9.98 -27.12 11.27
CA ASN A 442 -9.66 -28.18 12.22
C ASN A 442 -8.15 -28.37 12.46
N ASN A 443 -7.33 -27.45 11.94
CA ASN A 443 -5.88 -27.57 11.99
C ASN A 443 -5.28 -26.22 12.41
N PRO A 444 -4.76 -26.11 13.65
CA PRO A 444 -4.18 -24.86 14.15
C PRO A 444 -2.81 -24.56 13.54
N ARG A 445 -2.29 -25.42 12.67
CA ARG A 445 -1.00 -25.21 12.01
C ARG A 445 -1.16 -24.35 10.77
N SER A 446 -0.26 -23.40 10.63
CA SER A 446 -0.18 -22.54 9.46
C SER A 446 1.30 -22.32 9.11
N THR A 447 1.54 -21.64 8.01
CA THR A 447 2.88 -21.32 7.52
C THR A 447 2.98 -19.82 7.35
N TRP A 448 3.97 -19.22 8.02
CA TRP A 448 4.36 -17.84 7.82
C TRP A 448 5.09 -17.71 6.49
N ASP A 449 4.87 -16.61 5.76
CA ASP A 449 5.61 -16.23 4.58
C ASP A 449 5.94 -14.73 4.62
N LEU A 450 6.99 -14.30 3.94
CA LEU A 450 7.37 -12.89 3.87
C LEU A 450 6.27 -12.03 3.23
N GLU A 451 5.53 -12.56 2.24
CA GLU A 451 4.41 -11.86 1.61
C GLU A 451 3.27 -11.56 2.60
N ALA A 452 3.12 -12.37 3.66
CA ALA A 452 2.13 -12.17 4.70
C ALA A 452 2.50 -11.04 5.69
N LYS A 453 3.77 -10.63 5.74
CA LYS A 453 4.26 -9.64 6.73
C LYS A 453 3.53 -8.31 6.65
N MET A 454 3.40 -7.74 5.45
CA MET A 454 2.73 -6.47 5.23
C MET A 454 1.24 -6.51 5.58
N PRO A 455 0.42 -7.43 5.01
CA PRO A 455 -1.01 -7.47 5.32
C PRO A 455 -1.29 -7.88 6.77
N MET A 456 -0.46 -8.71 7.41
CA MET A 456 -0.59 -9.02 8.83
C MET A 456 -0.29 -7.81 9.71
N SER A 457 0.71 -7.00 9.36
CA SER A 457 1.02 -5.75 10.07
C SER A 457 -0.14 -4.75 9.94
N ALA A 458 -0.66 -4.58 8.73
CA ALA A 458 -1.80 -3.70 8.47
C ALA A 458 -3.07 -4.16 9.20
N LEU A 459 -3.32 -5.47 9.27
CA LEU A 459 -4.42 -6.04 10.05
C LEU A 459 -4.23 -5.75 11.55
N TYR A 460 -3.02 -5.92 12.09
CA TYR A 460 -2.72 -5.62 13.50
C TYR A 460 -2.95 -4.13 13.83
N GLY A 461 -2.48 -3.22 12.97
CA GLY A 461 -2.72 -1.78 13.11
C GLY A 461 -4.20 -1.44 13.05
N SER A 462 -4.91 -1.97 12.05
CA SER A 462 -6.36 -1.74 11.88
C SER A 462 -7.15 -2.22 13.09
N LEU A 463 -6.91 -3.45 13.56
CA LEU A 463 -7.58 -4.00 14.74
C LEU A 463 -7.30 -3.17 16.00
N SER A 464 -6.06 -2.68 16.18
CA SER A 464 -5.67 -1.90 17.35
C SER A 464 -6.35 -0.53 17.40
N ILE A 465 -6.40 0.19 16.28
CA ILE A 465 -7.03 1.51 16.20
C ILE A 465 -8.55 1.38 16.27
N LEU A 466 -9.14 0.39 15.58
CA LEU A 466 -10.59 0.14 15.64
C LEU A 466 -11.03 -0.28 17.04
N GLN A 467 -10.25 -1.09 17.76
CA GLN A 467 -10.54 -1.45 19.15
C GLN A 467 -10.59 -0.20 20.04
N GLN A 468 -9.63 0.73 19.89
CA GLN A 468 -9.61 1.98 20.63
C GLN A 468 -10.82 2.87 20.33
N LEU A 469 -11.28 2.89 19.08
CA LEU A 469 -12.49 3.63 18.67
C LEU A 469 -13.78 3.01 19.22
N VAL A 470 -13.84 1.68 19.37
CA VAL A 470 -15.02 0.98 19.93
C VAL A 470 -15.12 1.16 21.44
N GLU A 471 -13.99 1.34 22.14
CA GLU A 471 -13.93 1.61 23.58
C GLU A 471 -14.16 3.10 23.93
N ALA A 472 -14.51 3.93 22.92
CA ALA A 472 -14.78 5.35 23.06
C ALA A 472 -16.00 5.66 23.96
#